data_AF-A0A7C9RMH0-F1
#
_entry.id   AF-A0A7C9RMH0-F1
#
_cell.length_a   1.000
_cell.length_b   1.000
_cell.length_c   1.000
_cell.angle_alpha   90.00
_cell.angle_beta   90.00
_cell.angle_gamma   90.00
#
_symmetry.space_group_name_H-M   'P 1'
#
loop_
_entity.id
_entity.type
_entity.pdbx_description
1 polymer ?
#
loop_
_entity_poly.entity_id
_entity_poly.type
_entity_poly.pdbx_seq_one_letter_code
_entity_poly.pdbx_strand_id
1 'polypeptide(L)'
;MIQVVETHTAHAQANGLRGRARVAYERFLDELAHSGCASLGYRVTGPEPLPRLCVKHLRGPDRVVVAFPSPEVVWVLLVGPHDDDPGLDLYEALYEMAGVRPRLSEKRTKPRCCTDESGIPPLVDEHLVDDLVIRARALARARRR
;
A
#
# COMPACT_ATOMS: atom_id res chain seq x y z
N MET A 1 -0.07 -14.87 14.21
CA MET A 1 -0.46 -13.44 14.30
C MET A 1 0.60 -12.67 13.55
N ILE A 2 0.20 -11.82 12.62
CA ILE A 2 1.10 -11.06 11.75
C ILE A 2 1.32 -9.68 12.36
N GLN A 3 2.57 -9.24 12.41
CA GLN A 3 2.93 -7.92 12.88
C GLN A 3 2.61 -6.89 11.78
N VAL A 4 1.68 -5.98 12.08
CA VAL A 4 1.33 -4.86 11.20
C VAL A 4 2.06 -3.61 11.67
N VAL A 5 2.87 -3.02 10.79
CA VAL A 5 3.64 -1.81 11.07
C VAL A 5 3.17 -0.69 10.16
N GLU A 6 2.71 0.42 10.74
CA GLU A 6 2.41 1.62 9.96
C GLU A 6 3.69 2.44 9.78
N THR A 7 3.99 2.85 8.55
CA THR A 7 4.98 3.92 8.36
C THR A 7 4.47 5.22 8.97
N HIS A 8 5.37 6.15 9.32
CA HIS A 8 4.98 7.48 9.78
C HIS A 8 4.06 8.20 8.77
N THR A 9 4.27 7.99 7.47
CA THR A 9 3.43 8.58 6.42
C THR A 9 2.02 7.95 6.43
N ALA A 10 1.93 6.62 6.42
CA ALA A 10 0.64 5.92 6.50
C ALA A 10 -0.13 6.28 7.77
N HIS A 11 0.54 6.31 8.92
CA HIS A 11 -0.08 6.68 10.20
C HIS A 11 -0.66 8.11 10.15
N ALA A 12 0.09 9.08 9.61
CA ALA A 12 -0.40 10.44 9.45
C ALA A 12 -1.60 10.53 8.48
N GLN A 13 -1.58 9.78 7.38
CA GLN A 13 -2.69 9.69 6.43
C GLN A 13 -3.93 9.06 7.09
N ALA A 14 -3.74 7.97 7.83
CA ALA A 14 -4.80 7.27 8.55
C ALA A 14 -5.43 8.13 9.65
N ASN A 15 -4.65 9.01 10.31
CA ASN A 15 -5.16 9.98 11.28
C ASN A 15 -6.02 11.09 10.62
N GLY A 16 -5.88 11.29 9.31
CA GLY A 16 -6.74 12.19 8.54
C GLY A 16 -8.13 11.59 8.24
N LEU A 17 -8.30 10.27 8.34
CA LEU A 17 -9.56 9.60 8.09
C LEU A 17 -10.60 9.92 9.17
N ARG A 18 -11.87 10.06 8.77
CA ARG A 18 -12.98 10.37 9.69
C ARG A 18 -14.15 9.42 9.52
N GLY A 19 -14.94 9.27 10.59
CA GLY A 19 -16.18 8.50 10.58
C GLY A 19 -16.02 7.10 10.02
N ARG A 20 -16.80 6.75 8.99
CA ARG A 20 -16.82 5.40 8.41
C ARG A 20 -15.52 5.01 7.70
N ALA A 21 -14.73 5.97 7.23
CA ALA A 21 -13.43 5.68 6.62
C ALA A 21 -12.43 5.22 7.67
N ARG A 22 -12.41 5.88 8.84
CA ARG A 22 -11.56 5.49 9.98
C ARG A 22 -11.90 4.07 10.47
N VAL A 23 -13.18 3.79 10.67
CA VAL A 23 -13.65 2.45 11.07
C VAL A 23 -13.27 1.37 10.06
N ALA A 24 -13.34 1.68 8.75
CA ALA A 24 -12.94 0.75 7.71
C ALA A 24 -11.42 0.46 7.74
N TYR A 25 -10.60 1.46 8.07
CA TYR A 25 -9.16 1.30 8.21
C TYR A 25 -8.79 0.46 9.44
N GLU A 26 -9.40 0.72 10.60
CA GLU A 26 -9.17 -0.07 11.82
C GLU A 26 -9.53 -1.55 11.61
N ARG A 27 -10.71 -1.81 11.03
CA ARG A 27 -11.11 -3.17 10.65
C ARG A 27 -10.13 -3.82 9.68
N PHE A 28 -9.59 -3.05 8.73
CA PHE A 28 -8.57 -3.54 7.81
C PHE A 28 -7.28 -3.95 8.55
N LEU A 29 -6.83 -3.19 9.56
CA LEU A 29 -5.65 -3.56 10.34
C LEU A 29 -5.87 -4.88 11.10
N ASP A 30 -7.06 -5.07 11.68
CA ASP A 30 -7.41 -6.33 12.35
C ASP A 30 -7.43 -7.53 11.38
N GLU A 31 -8.06 -7.35 10.20
CA GLU A 31 -8.11 -8.38 9.16
C GLU A 31 -6.71 -8.71 8.63
N LEU A 32 -5.84 -7.70 8.49
CA LEU A 32 -4.45 -7.85 8.04
C LEU A 32 -3.58 -8.57 9.09
N ALA A 33 -3.70 -8.23 10.37
CA ALA A 33 -3.00 -8.91 11.46
C ALA A 33 -3.40 -10.38 11.60
N HIS A 34 -4.65 -10.71 11.25
CA HIS A 34 -5.17 -12.08 11.32
C HIS A 34 -4.87 -12.91 10.07
N SER A 35 -5.03 -12.33 8.87
CA SER A 35 -5.08 -13.08 7.60
C SER A 35 -3.98 -12.71 6.60
N GLY A 36 -3.15 -11.71 6.89
CA GLY A 36 -2.00 -11.35 6.05
C GLY A 36 -2.40 -10.97 4.64
N CYS A 37 -1.68 -11.50 3.65
CA CYS A 37 -1.97 -11.20 2.25
C CYS A 37 -3.37 -11.60 1.80
N ALA A 38 -4.03 -12.54 2.49
CA ALA A 38 -5.35 -13.03 2.11
C ALA A 38 -6.44 -11.99 2.37
N SER A 39 -6.19 -11.03 3.28
CA SER A 39 -7.09 -9.89 3.48
C SER A 39 -6.94 -8.81 2.41
N LEU A 40 -5.93 -8.88 1.54
CA LEU A 40 -5.63 -7.86 0.53
C LEU A 40 -6.35 -8.14 -0.80
N GLY A 41 -6.34 -7.15 -1.70
CA GLY A 41 -6.99 -7.25 -3.00
C GLY A 41 -6.07 -7.83 -4.07
N TYR A 42 -5.05 -7.07 -4.46
CA TYR A 42 -4.21 -7.40 -5.62
C TYR A 42 -2.80 -6.84 -5.52
N ARG A 43 -1.88 -7.36 -6.34
CA ARG A 43 -0.54 -6.80 -6.55
C ARG A 43 -0.57 -5.67 -7.57
N VAL A 44 0.29 -4.68 -7.38
CA VAL A 44 0.40 -3.57 -8.33
C VAL A 44 1.16 -4.06 -9.57
N THR A 45 0.57 -3.93 -10.74
CA THR A 45 1.22 -4.26 -12.00
C THR A 45 2.12 -3.12 -12.48
N GLY A 46 3.28 -3.48 -13.04
CA GLY A 46 4.26 -2.54 -13.57
C GLY A 46 5.71 -3.00 -13.34
N PRO A 47 6.71 -2.13 -13.56
CA PRO A 47 8.10 -2.44 -13.26
C PRO A 47 8.33 -2.63 -11.75
N GLU A 48 9.41 -3.31 -11.39
CA GLU A 48 9.86 -3.39 -10.00
C GLU A 48 10.02 -1.97 -9.39
N PRO A 49 9.62 -1.75 -8.13
CA PRO A 49 9.15 -2.75 -7.15
C PRO A 49 7.63 -3.03 -7.16
N LEU A 50 6.86 -2.50 -8.13
CA LEU A 50 5.39 -2.53 -8.08
C LEU A 50 4.78 -3.94 -7.91
N PRO A 51 5.23 -5.00 -8.63
CA PRO A 51 4.69 -6.35 -8.47
C PRO A 51 4.83 -6.95 -7.07
N ARG A 52 5.66 -6.32 -6.21
CA ARG A 52 5.87 -6.71 -4.81
C ARG A 52 5.00 -5.97 -3.81
N LEU A 53 4.24 -4.97 -4.27
CA LEU A 53 3.36 -4.17 -3.45
C LEU A 53 1.93 -4.66 -3.61
N CYS A 54 1.20 -4.72 -2.51
CA CYS A 54 -0.20 -5.12 -2.51
C CYS A 54 -1.12 -3.96 -2.15
N VAL A 55 -2.32 -3.98 -2.73
CA VAL A 55 -3.36 -2.98 -2.51
C VAL A 55 -4.61 -3.61 -1.95
N LYS A 56 -5.22 -2.93 -0.97
CA LYS A 56 -6.59 -3.20 -0.52
C LYS A 56 -7.47 -1.99 -0.81
N HIS A 57 -8.66 -2.26 -1.35
CA HIS A 57 -9.73 -1.28 -1.37
C HIS A 57 -10.38 -1.21 0.01
N LEU A 58 -10.49 -0.01 0.56
CA LEU A 58 -11.32 0.27 1.72
C LEU A 58 -12.70 0.77 1.25
N ARG A 59 -13.34 1.61 2.06
CA ARG A 59 -14.61 2.23 1.74
C ARG A 59 -14.42 3.35 0.71
N GLY A 60 -15.30 3.41 -0.30
CA GLY A 60 -15.27 4.47 -1.30
C GLY A 60 -13.98 4.48 -2.12
N PRO A 61 -13.36 5.65 -2.34
CA PRO A 61 -12.13 5.74 -3.13
C PRO A 61 -10.90 5.26 -2.35
N ASP A 62 -10.97 5.13 -1.03
CA ASP A 62 -9.80 4.88 -0.19
C ASP A 62 -9.14 3.54 -0.49
N ARG A 63 -7.82 3.57 -0.54
CA ARG A 63 -6.92 2.43 -0.78
C ARG A 63 -5.83 2.42 0.28
N VAL A 64 -5.30 1.22 0.51
CA VAL A 64 -4.09 1.01 1.32
C VAL A 64 -3.07 0.26 0.48
N VAL A 65 -1.82 0.72 0.51
CA VAL A 65 -0.66 0.02 -0.08
C VAL A 65 0.19 -0.59 1.03
N VAL A 66 0.57 -1.85 0.87
CA VAL A 66 1.43 -2.56 1.81
C VAL A 66 2.57 -3.31 1.13
N ALA A 67 3.60 -3.61 1.91
CA ALA A 67 4.73 -4.48 1.54
C ALA A 67 4.98 -5.54 2.62
N PHE A 68 5.50 -6.69 2.22
CA PHE A 68 5.82 -7.80 3.11
C PHE A 68 7.33 -8.08 3.06
N PRO A 69 8.11 -7.64 4.06
CA PRO A 69 9.50 -8.11 4.22
C PRO A 69 9.56 -9.61 4.56
N SER A 70 8.55 -10.13 5.25
CA SER A 70 8.38 -11.56 5.53
C SER A 70 6.88 -11.92 5.55
N PRO A 71 6.52 -13.21 5.58
CA PRO A 71 5.12 -13.62 5.75
C PRO A 71 4.48 -13.14 7.07
N GLU A 72 5.28 -12.95 8.11
CA GLU A 72 4.84 -12.59 9.46
C GLU A 72 4.87 -11.08 9.75
N VAL A 73 5.47 -10.28 8.87
CA VAL A 73 5.58 -8.83 9.03
C VAL A 73 5.05 -8.11 7.79
N VAL A 74 4.17 -7.13 8.00
CA VAL A 74 3.60 -6.31 6.93
C VAL A 74 3.70 -4.83 7.28
N TRP A 75 4.14 -4.06 6.30
CA TRP A 75 4.27 -2.61 6.41
C TRP A 75 3.19 -1.90 5.63
N VAL A 76 2.43 -1.05 6.29
CA VAL A 76 1.49 -0.11 5.65
C VAL A 76 2.26 1.11 5.18
N LEU A 77 2.38 1.24 3.85
CA LEU A 77 3.19 2.28 3.21
C LEU A 77 2.40 3.56 2.98
N LEU A 78 1.19 3.45 2.42
CA LEU A 78 0.34 4.57 2.03
C LEU A 78 -1.13 4.27 2.28
N VAL A 79 -1.87 5.30 2.70
CA VAL A 79 -3.33 5.30 2.85
C VAL A 79 -3.87 6.57 2.16
N GLY A 80 -4.91 6.44 1.35
CA GLY A 80 -5.50 7.59 0.67
C GLY A 80 -6.48 7.22 -0.44
N PRO A 81 -7.16 8.21 -1.03
CA PRO A 81 -8.12 7.98 -2.10
C PRO A 81 -7.40 7.59 -3.41
N HIS A 82 -8.04 6.73 -4.19
CA HIS A 82 -7.84 6.68 -5.63
C HIS A 82 -8.80 7.68 -6.26
N ASP A 83 -8.24 8.79 -6.72
CA ASP A 83 -8.94 9.94 -7.26
C ASP A 83 -8.34 10.32 -8.62
N ASP A 84 -9.09 11.04 -9.45
CA ASP A 84 -8.58 11.59 -10.71
C ASP A 84 -7.92 12.97 -10.50
N ASP A 85 -8.08 13.58 -9.31
CA ASP A 85 -7.45 14.86 -8.93
C ASP A 85 -5.92 14.74 -8.73
N PRO A 86 -5.10 15.43 -9.54
CA PRO A 86 -3.64 15.38 -9.42
C PRO A 86 -3.15 15.84 -8.04
N GLY A 87 -2.22 15.09 -7.44
CA GLY A 87 -1.65 15.35 -6.12
C GLY A 87 -2.42 14.74 -4.94
N LEU A 88 -3.68 14.34 -5.14
CA LEU A 88 -4.50 13.62 -4.16
C LEU A 88 -4.56 12.12 -4.43
N ASP A 89 -4.27 11.69 -5.66
CA ASP A 89 -4.27 10.28 -6.04
C ASP A 89 -3.16 9.47 -5.33
N LEU A 90 -3.59 8.38 -4.70
CA LEU A 90 -2.71 7.39 -4.09
C LEU A 90 -1.81 6.70 -5.11
N TYR A 91 -2.23 6.47 -6.37
CA TYR A 91 -1.32 5.84 -7.34
C TYR A 91 -0.20 6.78 -7.79
N GLU A 92 -0.48 8.08 -7.94
CA GLU A 92 0.58 9.06 -8.16
C GLU A 92 1.62 9.02 -7.02
N ALA A 93 1.14 9.05 -5.76
CA ALA A 93 2.02 8.94 -4.59
C ALA A 93 2.82 7.63 -4.56
N LEU A 94 2.16 6.52 -4.90
CA LEU A 94 2.77 5.20 -4.97
C LEU A 94 3.88 5.15 -6.02
N TYR A 95 3.63 5.65 -7.24
CA TYR A 95 4.60 5.60 -8.33
C TYR A 95 5.80 6.51 -8.06
N GLU A 96 5.57 7.68 -7.49
CA GLU A 96 6.63 8.58 -7.06
C GLU A 96 7.48 7.96 -5.94
N MET A 97 6.85 7.38 -4.92
CA MET A 97 7.54 6.65 -3.85
C MET A 97 8.36 5.47 -4.40
N ALA A 98 7.77 4.69 -5.31
CA ALA A 98 8.43 3.56 -5.96
C ALA A 98 9.49 3.98 -6.98
N GLY A 99 9.59 5.28 -7.32
CA GLY A 99 10.56 5.81 -8.28
C GLY A 99 10.32 5.35 -9.72
N VAL A 100 9.08 5.04 -10.07
CA VAL A 100 8.70 4.50 -11.39
C VAL A 100 7.65 5.37 -12.05
N ARG A 101 7.60 5.36 -13.39
CA ARG A 101 6.51 5.96 -14.16
C ARG A 101 5.96 4.92 -15.12
N PRO A 102 4.97 4.11 -14.69
CA PRO A 102 4.41 3.09 -15.57
C PRO A 102 3.70 3.73 -16.76
N ARG A 103 3.81 3.09 -17.93
CA ARG A 103 3.07 3.51 -19.13
C ARG A 103 1.59 3.20 -18.91
N LEU A 104 0.77 4.25 -18.76
CA LEU A 104 -0.66 4.12 -18.46
C LEU A 104 -1.49 3.54 -19.62
N SER A 105 -0.89 3.38 -20.80
CA SER A 105 -1.54 2.87 -22.01
C SER A 105 -1.79 1.36 -22.02
N GLU A 106 -1.16 0.60 -21.12
CA GLU A 106 -1.31 -0.85 -21.06
C GLU A 106 -2.40 -1.26 -20.07
N LYS A 107 -3.22 -2.26 -20.46
CA LYS A 107 -4.30 -2.79 -19.61
C LYS A 107 -3.70 -3.43 -18.35
N ARG A 108 -3.78 -2.72 -17.23
CA ARG A 108 -3.34 -3.21 -15.92
C ARG A 108 -4.18 -4.41 -15.50
N THR A 109 -3.54 -5.56 -15.28
CA THR A 109 -4.16 -6.70 -14.60
C THR A 109 -4.13 -6.47 -13.08
N LYS A 110 -5.02 -7.15 -12.36
CA LYS A 110 -5.10 -7.13 -10.89
C LYS A 110 -4.90 -8.54 -10.34
N PRO A 111 -3.68 -9.11 -10.46
CA PRO A 111 -3.41 -10.43 -9.91
C PRO A 111 -3.59 -10.39 -8.39
N ARG A 112 -4.06 -11.49 -7.79
CA ARG A 112 -4.26 -11.60 -6.34
C ARG A 112 -2.97 -11.28 -5.58
N CYS A 113 -3.10 -10.71 -4.38
CA CYS A 113 -1.96 -10.36 -3.53
C CYS A 113 -1.17 -11.60 -3.13
N CYS A 114 -1.81 -12.54 -2.42
CA CYS A 114 -1.19 -13.84 -2.20
C CYS A 114 -0.92 -14.52 -3.54
N THR A 115 0.18 -15.24 -3.61
CA THR A 115 0.41 -16.20 -4.68
C THR A 115 -0.55 -17.37 -4.51
N ASP A 116 -1.32 -17.67 -5.56
CA ASP A 116 -2.50 -18.55 -5.49
C ASP A 116 -2.19 -19.99 -5.05
N GLU A 117 -0.96 -20.45 -5.25
CA GLU A 117 -0.52 -21.82 -4.95
C GLU A 117 -0.05 -22.01 -3.50
N SER A 118 0.35 -20.94 -2.80
CA SER A 118 1.07 -21.05 -1.53
C SER A 118 0.55 -20.17 -0.40
N GLY A 119 -0.35 -19.22 -0.69
CA GLY A 119 -0.82 -18.26 0.32
C GLY A 119 0.28 -17.31 0.79
N ILE A 120 1.42 -17.27 0.09
CA ILE A 120 2.58 -16.45 0.45
C ILE A 120 2.45 -15.06 -0.20
N PRO A 121 2.69 -13.96 0.54
CA PRO A 121 2.76 -12.62 -0.03
C PRO A 121 3.92 -12.47 -1.02
N PRO A 122 3.87 -11.47 -1.92
CA PRO A 122 5.03 -11.15 -2.73
C PRO A 122 6.08 -10.47 -1.83
N LEU A 123 7.13 -11.21 -1.48
CA LEU A 123 8.16 -10.71 -0.56
C LEU A 123 8.98 -9.58 -1.21
N VAL A 124 9.32 -8.60 -0.38
CA VAL A 124 10.19 -7.45 -0.65
C VAL A 124 11.41 -7.57 0.25
N ASP A 125 12.59 -7.19 -0.26
CA ASP A 125 13.80 -7.10 0.58
C ASP A 125 13.63 -6.05 1.69
N GLU A 126 14.13 -6.32 2.90
CA GLU A 126 13.99 -5.40 4.04
C GLU A 126 14.61 -4.01 3.76
N HIS A 127 15.76 -3.94 3.08
CA HIS A 127 16.37 -2.65 2.72
C HIS A 127 15.51 -1.88 1.72
N LEU A 128 14.83 -2.59 0.81
CA LEU A 128 13.87 -1.94 -0.10
C LEU A 128 12.65 -1.42 0.67
N VAL A 129 12.18 -2.10 1.72
CA VAL A 129 11.13 -1.56 2.59
C VAL A 129 11.60 -0.26 3.24
N ASP A 130 12.79 -0.24 3.85
CA ASP A 130 13.37 0.96 4.46
C ASP A 130 13.48 2.13 3.47
N ASP A 131 13.95 1.86 2.26
CA ASP A 131 14.03 2.85 1.18
C ASP A 131 12.66 3.42 0.82
N LEU A 132 11.63 2.57 0.71
CA LEU A 132 10.25 3.00 0.44
C LEU A 132 9.72 3.86 1.60
N VAL A 133 10.00 3.51 2.86
CA VAL A 133 9.63 4.32 4.03
C VAL A 133 10.26 5.72 3.97
N ILE A 134 11.55 5.79 3.64
CA ILE A 134 12.28 7.07 3.51
C ILE A 134 11.67 7.93 2.39
N ARG A 135 11.40 7.34 1.22
CA ARG A 135 10.80 8.02 0.07
C ARG A 135 9.37 8.49 0.36
N ALA A 136 8.56 7.67 1.01
CA ALA A 136 7.21 8.04 1.45
C ALA A 136 7.24 9.26 2.39
N ARG A 137 8.24 9.33 3.28
CA ARG A 137 8.41 10.47 4.18
C ARG A 137 8.86 11.73 3.45
N ALA A 138 9.76 11.61 2.49
CA ALA A 138 10.22 12.73 1.66
C ALA A 138 9.04 13.32 0.86
N LEU A 139 8.23 12.46 0.25
CA LEU A 139 7.02 12.84 -0.49
C LEU A 139 6.04 13.63 0.38
N ALA A 140 5.71 13.09 1.57
CA ALA A 140 4.80 13.76 2.50
C ALA A 140 5.34 15.10 3.02
N ARG A 141 6.66 15.33 2.98
CA ARG A 141 7.26 16.64 3.31
C ARG A 141 7.18 17.62 2.15
N ALA A 142 7.38 17.14 0.92
CA ALA A 142 7.29 17.97 -0.28
C ALA A 142 5.87 18.53 -0.48
N ARG A 143 4.83 17.69 -0.29
CA ARG A 143 3.42 18.09 -0.47
C ARG A 143 2.85 19.01 0.62
N ARG A 144 3.62 19.24 1.70
CA ARG A 144 3.24 20.19 2.77
C ARG A 144 3.77 21.60 2.54
N ARG A 145 4.66 21.78 1.57
CA ARG A 145 5.24 23.08 1.18
C ARG A 145 4.44 23.66 0.03
#